data_AF-A0A940S7B0-F1
#
_entry.id   AF-A0A940S7B0-F1
#
_cell.length_a   1.000
_cell.length_b   1.000
_cell.length_c   1.000
_cell.angle_alpha   90.00
_cell.angle_beta   90.00
_cell.angle_gamma   90.00
#
_symmetry.space_group_name_H-M   'P 1'
#
loop_
_entity.id
_entity.type
_entity.pdbx_description
1 polymer ?
#
loop_
_entity_poly.entity_id
_entity_poly.type
_entity_poly.pdbx_seq_one_letter_code
_entity_poly.pdbx_strand_id
1 'polypeptide(L)'
;MTLDPDQSWPAETMRTVGRAWRAAAGEGKDPLPCVEAAEAAFLAAGGRAEDPRQSVLAIVAHLVRDHGDWMCGPREAWLSRNRRPEPDPWPSIFDPPETVG
;
A
#
# COMPACT_ATOMS: atom_id res chain seq x y z
N MET A 1 4.66 14.57 -11.54
CA MET A 1 3.22 14.25 -11.59
C MET A 1 2.67 14.57 -10.21
N THR A 2 2.06 15.73 -10.07
CA THR A 2 1.64 16.27 -8.76
C THR A 2 0.22 15.78 -8.54
N LEU A 3 0.00 14.94 -7.53
CA LEU A 3 -1.35 14.59 -7.10
C LEU A 3 -2.02 15.89 -6.62
N ASP A 4 -3.16 16.24 -7.19
CA ASP A 4 -3.95 17.40 -6.76
C ASP A 4 -4.28 17.24 -5.26
N PRO A 5 -3.79 18.14 -4.39
CA PRO A 5 -4.03 18.06 -2.94
C PRO A 5 -5.49 18.30 -2.56
N ASP A 6 -6.32 18.77 -3.49
CA ASP A 6 -7.73 19.12 -3.30
C ASP A 6 -8.70 18.06 -3.86
N GLN A 7 -8.20 16.91 -4.34
CA GLN A 7 -9.09 15.82 -4.76
C GLN A 7 -9.67 15.11 -3.52
N SER A 8 -10.64 15.75 -2.89
CA SER A 8 -11.42 15.17 -1.80
C SER A 8 -12.30 14.05 -2.36
N TRP A 9 -11.82 12.80 -2.30
CA TRP A 9 -12.66 11.66 -2.63
C TRP A 9 -13.77 11.51 -1.59
N PRO A 10 -15.00 11.16 -1.99
CA PRO A 10 -16.07 10.89 -1.04
C PRO A 10 -15.64 9.81 -0.04
N ALA A 11 -15.93 10.03 1.25
CA ALA A 11 -15.53 9.09 2.31
C ALA A 11 -16.07 7.66 2.08
N GLU A 12 -17.24 7.53 1.44
CA GLU A 12 -17.81 6.24 1.07
C GLU A 12 -17.02 5.55 -0.04
N THR A 13 -16.59 6.30 -1.06
CA THR A 13 -15.70 5.80 -2.13
C THR A 13 -14.38 5.30 -1.55
N MET A 14 -13.76 6.08 -0.66
CA MET A 14 -12.52 5.67 0.01
C MET A 14 -12.69 4.39 0.83
N ARG A 15 -13.81 4.28 1.58
CA ARG A 15 -14.13 3.07 2.36
C ARG A 15 -14.32 1.85 1.47
N THR A 16 -15.01 2.00 0.35
CA THR A 16 -15.28 0.91 -0.61
C THR A 16 -13.98 0.41 -1.25
N VAL A 17 -13.13 1.34 -1.70
CA VAL A 17 -11.80 1.04 -2.27
C VAL A 17 -10.90 0.34 -1.24
N GLY A 18 -10.78 0.90 -0.04
CA GLY A 18 -9.95 0.33 1.03
C GLY A 18 -10.40 -1.08 1.47
N ARG A 19 -11.72 -1.33 1.53
CA ARG A 19 -12.26 -2.66 1.83
C ARG A 19 -11.93 -3.69 0.76
N ALA A 20 -12.09 -3.33 -0.51
CA ALA A 20 -11.80 -4.22 -1.63
C ALA A 20 -10.30 -4.56 -1.72
N TRP A 21 -9.45 -3.55 -1.54
CA TRP A 21 -7.99 -3.72 -1.43
C TRP A 21 -7.63 -4.72 -0.32
N ARG A 22 -8.15 -4.49 0.90
CA ARG A 22 -7.85 -5.32 2.06
C ARG A 22 -8.36 -6.75 1.89
N ALA A 23 -9.55 -6.94 1.32
CA ALA A 23 -10.08 -8.28 1.06
C ALA A 23 -9.16 -9.06 0.11
N ALA A 24 -8.71 -8.42 -0.97
CA ALA A 24 -7.77 -9.04 -1.91
C ALA A 24 -6.39 -9.31 -1.27
N ALA A 25 -5.85 -8.36 -0.50
CA ALA A 25 -4.58 -8.52 0.19
C ALA A 25 -4.61 -9.61 1.26
N GLY A 26 -5.73 -9.74 1.99
CA GLY A 26 -5.93 -10.77 3.01
C GLY A 26 -5.94 -12.21 2.46
N GLU A 27 -6.19 -12.38 1.17
CA GLU A 27 -6.09 -13.67 0.46
C GLU A 27 -4.64 -14.01 0.04
N GLY A 28 -3.67 -13.15 0.37
CA GLY A 28 -2.27 -13.33 -0.02
C GLY A 28 -2.00 -13.10 -1.50
N LYS A 29 -2.90 -12.38 -2.19
CA LYS A 29 -2.75 -12.05 -3.60
C LYS A 29 -1.64 -11.03 -3.81
N ASP A 30 -1.00 -11.12 -4.98
CA ASP A 30 -0.06 -10.11 -5.45
C ASP A 30 -0.68 -8.70 -5.47
N PRO A 31 0.14 -7.64 -5.47
CA PRO A 31 -0.33 -6.26 -5.46
C PRO A 31 -1.25 -5.91 -6.64
N LEU A 32 -1.03 -6.51 -7.81
CA LEU A 32 -1.81 -6.25 -9.02
C LEU A 32 -3.29 -6.67 -8.89
N PRO A 33 -3.62 -7.91 -8.48
CA PRO A 33 -4.99 -8.31 -8.15
C PRO A 33 -5.68 -7.42 -7.10
N CYS A 34 -4.92 -6.85 -6.15
CA CYS A 34 -5.47 -5.93 -5.16
C CYS A 34 -5.88 -4.59 -5.79
N VAL A 35 -5.08 -4.08 -6.73
CA VAL A 35 -5.42 -2.88 -7.53
C VAL A 35 -6.67 -3.15 -8.36
N GLU A 36 -6.74 -4.30 -9.05
CA GLU A 36 -7.89 -4.63 -9.91
C GLU A 36 -9.20 -4.75 -9.12
N ALA A 37 -9.17 -5.38 -7.95
CA ALA A 37 -10.34 -5.46 -7.07
C ALA A 37 -10.77 -4.08 -6.56
N ALA A 38 -9.81 -3.23 -6.19
CA ALA A 38 -10.06 -1.88 -5.73
C ALA A 38 -10.56 -0.95 -6.85
N GLU A 39 -10.10 -1.14 -8.09
CA GLU A 39 -10.55 -0.44 -9.29
C GLU A 39 -11.99 -0.80 -9.66
N ALA A 40 -12.33 -2.10 -9.65
CA ALA A 40 -13.70 -2.55 -9.84
C ALA A 40 -14.65 -1.94 -8.78
N ALA A 41 -14.21 -1.88 -7.52
CA ALA A 41 -14.97 -1.28 -6.43
C ALA A 41 -15.13 0.24 -6.57
N PHE A 42 -14.09 0.94 -7.05
CA PHE A 42 -14.14 2.38 -7.34
C PHE A 42 -15.16 2.70 -8.43
N LEU A 43 -15.16 1.95 -9.53
CA LEU A 43 -16.10 2.13 -10.63
C LEU A 43 -17.55 1.78 -10.21
N ALA A 44 -17.74 0.70 -9.44
CA ALA A 44 -19.05 0.32 -8.93
C ALA A 44 -19.64 1.37 -7.96
N ALA A 45 -18.78 2.09 -7.23
CA ALA A 45 -19.18 3.21 -6.39
C ALA A 45 -19.49 4.51 -7.18
N GLY A 46 -19.46 4.45 -8.51
CA GLY A 46 -19.70 5.61 -9.38
C GLY A 46 -18.49 6.54 -9.51
N GLY A 47 -17.29 6.08 -9.14
CA GLY A 47 -16.05 6.82 -9.36
C GLY A 47 -15.85 7.12 -10.83
N ARG A 48 -15.82 8.41 -11.18
CA ARG A 48 -15.55 8.88 -12.55
C ARG A 48 -14.17 9.53 -12.56
N ALA A 49 -13.23 8.86 -13.22
CA ALA A 49 -11.89 9.37 -13.47
C ALA A 49 -11.48 9.00 -14.89
N GLU A 50 -10.66 9.83 -15.52
CA GLU A 50 -10.01 9.50 -16.80
C GLU A 50 -9.08 8.29 -16.65
N ASP A 51 -8.44 8.18 -15.49
CA ASP A 51 -7.64 7.02 -15.08
C ASP A 51 -8.13 6.49 -13.71
N PRO A 52 -9.05 5.50 -13.72
CA PRO A 52 -9.58 4.88 -12.50
C PRO A 52 -8.49 4.21 -11.67
N ARG A 53 -7.51 3.59 -12.33
CA ARG A 53 -6.39 2.90 -11.67
C ARG A 53 -5.51 3.90 -10.92
N GLN A 54 -5.15 5.01 -11.55
CA GLN A 54 -4.36 6.05 -10.89
C GLN A 54 -5.11 6.64 -9.68
N SER A 55 -6.43 6.83 -9.80
CA SER A 55 -7.28 7.32 -8.69
C SER A 55 -7.29 6.35 -7.51
N VAL A 56 -7.42 5.05 -7.78
CA VAL A 56 -7.36 3.98 -6.77
C VAL A 56 -6.00 3.96 -6.08
N LEU A 57 -4.90 4.07 -6.83
CA LEU A 57 -3.56 4.11 -6.25
C LEU A 57 -3.37 5.34 -5.35
N ALA A 58 -3.92 6.49 -5.72
CA ALA A 58 -3.88 7.70 -4.90
C ALA A 58 -4.70 7.53 -3.61
N ILE A 59 -5.91 6.97 -3.69
CA ILE A 59 -6.74 6.65 -2.51
C ILE A 59 -6.03 5.66 -1.59
N VAL A 60 -5.46 4.59 -2.14
CA VAL A 60 -4.73 3.57 -1.37
C VAL A 60 -3.51 4.20 -0.70
N ALA A 61 -2.74 5.02 -1.39
CA ALA A 61 -1.60 5.73 -0.81
C ALA A 61 -2.01 6.67 0.34
N HIS A 62 -3.12 7.39 0.18
CA HIS A 62 -3.70 8.23 1.23
C HIS A 62 -4.12 7.40 2.45
N LEU A 63 -4.87 6.31 2.23
CA LEU A 63 -5.30 5.41 3.30
C LEU A 63 -4.14 4.70 4.02
N VAL A 64 -3.06 4.34 3.32
CA VAL A 64 -1.86 3.78 3.95
C VAL A 64 -1.16 4.82 4.82
N ARG A 65 -1.11 6.09 4.38
CA ARG A 65 -0.50 7.17 5.13
C ARG A 65 -1.24 7.45 6.45
N ASP A 66 -2.56 7.48 6.41
CA ASP A 66 -3.39 7.87 7.57
C ASP A 66 -3.80 6.66 8.43
N HIS A 67 -3.84 5.46 7.85
CA HIS A 67 -4.39 4.24 8.48
C HIS A 67 -3.54 2.98 8.20
N GLY A 68 -2.22 3.11 8.03
CA GLY A 68 -1.30 2.05 7.55
C GLY A 68 -1.49 0.65 8.14
N ASP A 69 -1.69 0.52 9.46
CA ASP A 69 -1.93 -0.78 10.12
C ASP A 69 -3.25 -1.45 9.71
N TRP A 70 -4.25 -0.67 9.29
CA TRP A 70 -5.55 -1.18 8.86
C TRP A 70 -5.55 -1.67 7.40
N MET A 71 -4.61 -1.18 6.59
CA MET A 71 -4.51 -1.51 5.15
C MET A 71 -3.72 -2.80 4.88
N CYS A 72 -2.77 -3.15 5.75
CA CYS A 72 -2.10 -4.44 5.69
C CYS A 72 -3.05 -5.55 6.16
N GLY A 73 -3.11 -6.67 5.42
CA GLY A 73 -3.80 -7.86 5.88
C GLY A 73 -3.24 -8.30 7.24
N PRO A 74 -4.02 -9.00 8.09
CA PRO A 74 -3.51 -9.47 9.38
C PRO A 74 -2.23 -10.29 9.24
N ARG A 75 -2.06 -10.97 8.09
CA ARG A 75 -0.86 -11.72 7.73
C ARG A 75 0.33 -10.83 7.36
N GLU A 76 0.19 -9.84 6.47
CA GLU A 76 1.29 -8.89 6.19
C GLU A 76 1.67 -8.05 7.42
N ALA A 77 0.68 -7.61 8.21
CA ALA A 77 0.94 -6.89 9.45
C ALA A 77 1.68 -7.76 10.47
N TRP A 78 1.30 -9.05 10.58
CA TRP A 78 2.04 -10.02 11.40
C TRP A 78 3.44 -10.26 10.83
N LEU A 79 3.60 -10.46 9.53
CA LEU A 79 4.90 -10.68 8.88
C LEU A 79 5.82 -9.46 8.99
N SER A 80 5.30 -8.24 8.89
CA SER A 80 6.06 -7.00 9.08
C SER A 80 6.50 -6.84 10.53
N ARG A 81 5.63 -7.14 11.50
CA ARG A 81 5.93 -7.06 12.93
C ARG A 81 6.84 -8.18 13.44
N ASN A 82 6.79 -9.36 12.80
CA ASN A 82 7.53 -10.55 13.22
C ASN A 82 8.66 -10.94 12.27
N ARG A 83 8.89 -10.18 11.18
CA ARG A 83 10.16 -10.26 10.45
C ARG A 83 11.24 -9.81 11.40
N ARG A 84 12.15 -10.72 11.75
CA ARG A 84 13.48 -10.30 12.19
C ARG A 84 14.06 -9.40 11.09
N PRO A 85 14.74 -8.30 11.42
CA PRO A 85 15.61 -7.66 10.44
C PRO A 85 16.51 -8.77 9.89
N GLU A 86 16.39 -9.01 8.58
CA GLU A 86 17.31 -9.90 7.90
C GLU A 86 18.70 -9.32 8.16
N PRO A 87 19.68 -10.10 8.65
CA PRO A 87 21.03 -9.58 8.79
C PRO A 87 21.44 -9.06 7.40
N ASP A 88 21.89 -7.82 7.35
CA ASP A 88 22.29 -7.14 6.11
C ASP A 88 23.10 -8.12 5.25
N PRO A 89 22.62 -8.51 4.05
CA PRO A 89 23.30 -9.52 3.23
C PRO A 89 24.65 -9.01 2.67
N TRP A 90 24.97 -7.74 2.94
CA TRP A 90 26.22 -7.11 2.58
C TRP A 90 27.00 -6.81 3.86
N PRO A 91 28.16 -7.45 4.10
CA PRO A 91 29.13 -6.83 4.98
C PRO A 91 29.39 -5.43 4.44
N SER A 92 29.22 -4.42 5.28
CA SER A 92 29.36 -3.02 4.93
C SER A 92 30.69 -2.83 4.20
N ILE A 93 30.66 -2.63 2.87
CA ILE A 93 31.84 -2.23 2.08
C ILE A 93 32.40 -0.88 2.57
N PHE A 94 31.62 -0.18 3.39
CA PHE A 94 31.97 1.08 4.05
C PHE A 94 32.39 0.92 5.51
N ASP A 95 32.53 -0.30 6.05
CA ASP A 95 33.25 -0.47 7.31
C ASP A 95 34.71 -0.08 7.06
N PRO A 96 35.22 0.99 7.70
CA PRO A 96 36.64 1.31 7.59
C PRO A 96 37.44 0.11 8.12
N PRO A 97 38.54 -0.31 7.47
CA PRO A 97 39.37 -1.36 8.04
C PRO A 97 39.78 -0.92 9.44
N GLU A 98 39.50 -1.75 10.45
CA GLU A 98 40.02 -1.54 11.79
C GLU A 98 41.51 -1.24 11.66
N THR A 99 41.89 -0.03 12.07
CA THR A 99 43.27 0.41 11.97
C THR A 99 44.05 -0.41 13.00
N VAL A 100 44.61 -1.53 12.54
CA VAL A 100 45.57 -2.30 13.31
C VAL A 100 46.76 -1.35 13.57
N GLY A 101 47.01 -1.09 14.85
CA GLY A 101 48.08 -0.21 15.32
C GLY A 101 49.49 -0.69 15.02
#